data_AF-A0A4R5LRP2-F1
#
_entry.id   AF-A0A4R5LRP2-F1
#
_cell.length_a   1.000
_cell.length_b   1.000
_cell.length_c   1.000
_cell.angle_alpha   90.00
_cell.angle_beta   90.00
_cell.angle_gamma   90.00
#
_symmetry.space_group_name_H-M   'P 1'
#
loop_
_entity.id
_entity.type
_entity.pdbx_description
1 polymer ?
#
loop_
_entity_poly.entity_id
_entity_poly.type
_entity_poly.pdbx_seq_one_letter_code
_entity_poly.pdbx_strand_id
1 'polypeptide(L)'
;MIFFKPLITLAIIRGLFRALSAGTVLSLCLLAGNAAYAQVPGELVGSDLDEQVEDAVEDEIEETVDDTVADVADESVQDAVEDAVEDQLDELLLGPGDRQVEEEIEESVEDELEESLEDALEDDAEQVAEETVEDLVEEAVEEQITETVTEDVEENVDETVEEAVEETVAQNVEDSVQDQVEDSVQQEVAQNVEDTVEGDLEEQVEAELETSVEEGIAQTVETEVEASVEEGIAQAVEMSTEVQVADAVEERFENQIDDILDTLESDLEVDEDRIAREQWLVMAEPEVFEELAEKGYLFDTVTDLPALGMRLAEVAGPSSFDITEVRRGVLDVVGKDRADVDFNHIYTAGTELVATETGIAPRQAISLPETGTATSAPRIGMIDSRVDVAHPALASASIESRSFVASDAVLPDFHGTAIASIIAANDQGYQGLMPNARLYAAAVFERDEERGEIASTVSLLRALDWLISSEVDVVNISLAGPPNRLLETALKRAASQHVLVMAAAGNGGPVAQPMYPAAYDTVVAVTAVDEGRQIFRLANRGSYLDIAAPGVGLLHARAGGGYAASSGTSFAVPFAATAAARLLSEQPGADVMTQLYQSAEDLGPPGRDEIYGYGLLRLTAI
;
A
#
# COMPACT_ATOMS: atom_id res chain seq x y z
N MET A 1 -11.43 44.08 18.95
CA MET A 1 -10.79 43.47 17.77
C MET A 1 -9.95 44.40 16.89
N ILE A 2 -10.42 45.57 16.39
CA ILE A 2 -9.60 46.38 15.42
C ILE A 2 -8.29 46.97 16.01
N PHE A 3 -8.16 47.07 17.33
CA PHE A 3 -6.95 47.60 17.98
C PHE A 3 -5.90 46.53 18.34
N PHE A 4 -6.21 45.24 18.23
CA PHE A 4 -5.35 44.14 18.71
C PHE A 4 -4.42 43.58 17.61
N LYS A 5 -4.89 43.48 16.36
CA LYS A 5 -4.09 42.96 15.23
C LYS A 5 -2.65 43.52 15.13
N PRO A 6 -2.40 44.84 15.13
CA PRO A 6 -1.05 45.35 14.84
C PRO A 6 -0.01 45.11 15.96
N LEU A 7 -0.45 44.81 17.19
CA LEU A 7 0.45 44.48 18.29
C LEU A 7 0.83 43.00 18.26
N ILE A 8 -0.15 42.14 17.95
CA ILE A 8 0.03 40.70 17.85
C ILE A 8 0.91 40.35 16.63
N THR A 9 0.66 40.97 15.48
CA THR A 9 1.53 40.82 14.30
C THR A 9 2.98 41.23 14.60
N LEU A 10 3.20 42.26 15.44
CA LEU A 10 4.57 42.69 15.79
C LEU A 10 5.26 41.75 16.79
N ALA A 11 4.49 41.03 17.62
CA ALA A 11 4.99 40.00 18.53
C ALA A 11 5.37 38.73 17.76
N ILE A 12 4.51 38.28 16.84
CA ILE A 12 4.76 37.16 15.91
C ILE A 12 6.03 37.39 15.10
N ILE A 13 6.16 38.56 14.45
CA ILE A 13 7.35 38.91 13.66
C ILE A 13 8.63 38.88 14.53
N ARG A 14 8.56 39.25 15.81
CA ARG A 14 9.72 39.22 16.71
C ARG A 14 10.05 37.83 17.24
N GLY A 15 9.06 36.96 17.40
CA GLY A 15 9.22 35.55 17.75
C GLY A 15 9.91 34.79 16.61
N LEU A 16 9.36 34.92 15.40
CA LEU A 16 9.92 34.35 14.17
C LEU A 16 11.36 34.81 13.92
N PHE A 17 11.68 36.10 14.06
CA PHE A 17 13.07 36.58 13.88
C PHE A 17 14.06 36.07 14.94
N ARG A 18 13.57 35.62 16.10
CA ARG A 18 14.42 35.00 17.16
C ARG A 18 14.62 33.51 16.92
N ALA A 19 13.57 32.83 16.47
CA ALA A 19 13.55 31.43 16.07
C ALA A 19 14.44 31.16 14.86
N LEU A 20 14.21 31.92 13.79
CA LEU A 20 14.91 31.87 12.51
C LEU A 20 16.18 32.74 12.54
N SER A 21 16.95 32.65 13.61
CA SER A 21 18.27 33.29 13.61
C SER A 21 19.10 32.66 12.48
N ALA A 22 19.83 33.47 11.71
CA ALA A 22 20.60 32.98 10.56
C ALA A 22 21.56 31.82 10.87
N GLY A 23 21.91 31.58 12.15
CA GLY A 23 22.71 30.41 12.56
C GLY A 23 21.93 29.11 12.73
N THR A 24 20.62 29.18 13.03
CA THR A 24 19.74 28.02 13.19
C THR A 24 19.36 27.46 11.83
N VAL A 25 18.93 28.33 10.91
CA VAL A 25 18.57 27.97 9.53
C VAL A 25 19.77 27.38 8.80
N LEU A 26 20.97 27.98 8.97
CA LEU A 26 22.19 27.46 8.37
C LEU A 26 22.58 26.05 8.88
N SER A 27 22.28 25.72 10.14
CA SER A 27 22.54 24.37 10.67
C SER A 27 21.56 23.34 10.14
N LEU A 28 20.29 23.72 9.95
CA LEU A 28 19.23 22.87 9.41
C LEU A 28 19.49 22.55 7.93
N CYS A 29 19.81 23.56 7.12
CA CYS A 29 20.15 23.36 5.71
C CYS A 29 21.41 22.49 5.52
N LEU A 30 22.42 22.63 6.38
CA LEU A 30 23.61 21.77 6.36
C LEU A 30 23.33 20.32 6.78
N LEU A 31 22.32 20.09 7.63
CA LEU A 31 21.92 18.75 8.05
C LEU A 31 21.07 18.07 6.97
N ALA A 32 20.10 18.77 6.42
CA ALA A 32 19.23 18.28 5.33
C ALA A 32 20.04 17.99 4.05
N GLY A 33 20.93 18.90 3.65
CA GLY A 33 21.79 18.68 2.48
C GLY A 33 22.73 17.47 2.62
N ASN A 34 23.22 17.16 3.82
CA ASN A 34 24.01 15.95 4.06
C ASN A 34 23.16 14.67 4.08
N ALA A 35 21.90 14.75 4.49
CA ALA A 35 20.97 13.63 4.51
C ALA A 35 20.53 13.26 3.08
N ALA A 36 20.14 14.24 2.28
CA ALA A 36 19.77 14.06 0.87
C ALA A 36 20.94 13.48 0.05
N TYR A 37 22.17 13.97 0.25
CA TYR A 37 23.35 13.45 -0.48
C TYR A 37 23.70 12.00 -0.11
N ALA A 38 23.33 11.53 1.09
CA ALA A 38 23.55 10.15 1.50
C ALA A 38 22.59 9.16 0.82
N GLN A 39 21.47 9.65 0.28
CA GLN A 39 20.44 8.84 -0.39
C GLN A 39 20.68 8.67 -1.90
N VAL A 40 21.57 9.48 -2.50
CA VAL A 40 21.86 9.41 -3.94
C VAL A 40 22.85 8.28 -4.24
N PRO A 41 22.50 7.28 -5.07
CA PRO A 41 23.35 6.13 -5.36
C PRO A 41 24.61 6.53 -6.15
N GLY A 42 25.79 6.12 -5.66
CA GLY A 42 27.11 6.52 -6.18
C GLY A 42 27.51 6.00 -7.58
N GLU A 43 26.56 5.62 -8.43
CA GLU A 43 26.83 5.05 -9.77
C GLU A 43 26.36 5.95 -10.93
N LEU A 44 25.89 7.16 -10.64
CA LEU A 44 25.41 8.11 -11.63
C LEU A 44 26.56 8.95 -12.23
N VAL A 45 26.44 9.34 -13.50
CA VAL A 45 27.43 10.20 -14.20
C VAL A 45 26.70 11.25 -15.04
N GLY A 46 27.03 12.52 -14.82
CA GLY A 46 26.58 13.64 -15.67
C GLY A 46 25.21 14.21 -15.30
N SER A 47 24.50 14.77 -16.28
CA SER A 47 23.32 15.63 -16.09
C SER A 47 22.14 15.01 -15.34
N ASP A 48 22.05 13.68 -15.28
CA ASP A 48 20.99 12.98 -14.55
C ASP A 48 21.21 13.01 -13.03
N LEU A 49 22.44 13.35 -12.60
CA LEU A 49 22.83 13.48 -11.19
C LEU A 49 22.49 14.86 -10.64
N ASP A 50 22.63 15.91 -11.45
CA ASP A 50 22.29 17.28 -11.05
C ASP A 50 20.78 17.42 -10.79
N GLU A 51 19.92 16.91 -11.70
CA GLU A 51 18.45 17.02 -11.57
C GLU A 51 17.91 16.19 -10.39
N GLN A 52 18.45 15.00 -10.13
CA GLN A 52 18.01 14.16 -9.02
C GLN A 52 18.56 14.62 -7.66
N VAL A 53 19.73 15.25 -7.61
CA VAL A 53 20.22 15.87 -6.38
C VAL A 53 19.43 17.13 -6.07
N GLU A 54 19.06 17.92 -7.10
CA GLU A 54 18.22 19.11 -6.93
C GLU A 54 16.85 18.73 -6.36
N ASP A 55 16.14 17.77 -6.97
CA ASP A 55 14.83 17.30 -6.50
C ASP A 55 14.90 16.69 -5.08
N ALA A 56 15.88 15.83 -4.80
CA ALA A 56 15.99 15.17 -3.49
C ALA A 56 16.40 16.13 -2.36
N VAL A 57 17.13 17.20 -2.70
CA VAL A 57 17.50 18.24 -1.73
C VAL A 57 16.33 19.20 -1.51
N GLU A 58 15.55 19.52 -2.55
CA GLU A 58 14.34 20.34 -2.44
C GLU A 58 13.30 19.66 -1.55
N ASP A 59 12.99 18.38 -1.81
CA ASP A 59 12.00 17.60 -1.05
C ASP A 59 12.37 17.46 0.45
N GLU A 60 13.63 17.13 0.77
CA GLU A 60 14.06 16.92 2.17
C GLU A 60 14.22 18.25 2.94
N ILE A 61 14.58 19.33 2.24
CA ILE A 61 14.62 20.67 2.85
C ILE A 61 13.20 21.18 3.11
N GLU A 62 12.27 20.99 2.17
CA GLU A 62 10.86 21.38 2.36
C GLU A 62 10.27 20.65 3.58
N GLU A 63 10.47 19.33 3.68
CA GLU A 63 9.98 18.53 4.81
C GLU A 63 10.63 18.95 6.15
N THR A 64 11.95 19.13 6.19
CA THR A 64 12.64 19.50 7.43
C THR A 64 12.34 20.94 7.87
N VAL A 65 12.16 21.86 6.92
CA VAL A 65 11.83 23.26 7.20
C VAL A 65 10.38 23.37 7.66
N ASP A 66 9.44 22.68 7.02
CA ASP A 66 8.03 22.69 7.44
C ASP A 66 7.86 22.14 8.86
N ASP A 67 8.46 20.99 9.17
CA ASP A 67 8.37 20.40 10.52
C ASP A 67 9.00 21.30 11.58
N THR A 68 10.17 21.89 11.29
CA THR A 68 10.87 22.72 12.28
C THR A 68 10.25 24.12 12.42
N VAL A 69 9.69 24.68 11.34
CA VAL A 69 8.99 25.97 11.37
C VAL A 69 7.66 25.82 12.09
N ALA A 70 6.92 24.72 11.87
CA ALA A 70 5.70 24.42 12.61
C ALA A 70 5.97 24.31 14.12
N ASP A 71 6.96 23.51 14.52
CA ASP A 71 7.31 23.29 15.93
C ASP A 71 7.73 24.59 16.64
N VAL A 72 8.52 25.43 15.97
CA VAL A 72 9.02 26.66 16.59
C VAL A 72 7.98 27.80 16.52
N ALA A 73 7.12 27.82 15.49
CA ALA A 73 6.02 28.78 15.41
C ALA A 73 5.02 28.53 16.53
N ASP A 74 4.63 27.28 16.79
CA ASP A 74 3.70 26.94 17.87
C ASP A 74 4.27 27.36 19.23
N GLU A 75 5.49 26.93 19.58
CA GLU A 75 6.01 27.14 20.93
C GLU A 75 6.33 28.63 21.22
N SER A 76 6.77 29.39 20.22
CA SER A 76 7.20 30.79 20.43
C SER A 76 6.12 31.83 20.17
N VAL A 77 5.10 31.52 19.36
CA VAL A 77 3.93 32.39 19.18
C VAL A 77 2.95 32.22 20.33
N GLN A 78 2.72 30.99 20.81
CA GLN A 78 1.83 30.73 21.93
C GLN A 78 2.28 31.44 23.21
N ASP A 79 3.55 31.30 23.60
CA ASP A 79 4.13 31.97 24.78
C ASP A 79 4.07 33.50 24.69
N ALA A 80 4.29 34.07 23.50
CA ALA A 80 4.28 35.52 23.31
C ALA A 80 2.87 36.12 23.29
N VAL A 81 1.87 35.33 22.89
CA VAL A 81 0.46 35.71 22.90
C VAL A 81 -0.11 35.60 24.31
N GLU A 82 0.21 34.54 25.06
CA GLU A 82 -0.17 34.41 26.49
C GLU A 82 0.34 35.58 27.32
N ASP A 83 1.64 35.90 27.22
CA ASP A 83 2.25 37.01 27.96
C ASP A 83 1.60 38.38 27.63
N ALA A 84 1.21 38.60 26.38
CA ALA A 84 0.60 39.86 25.95
C ALA A 84 -0.87 39.99 26.36
N VAL A 85 -1.58 38.86 26.48
CA VAL A 85 -2.98 38.80 26.93
C VAL A 85 -3.06 38.97 28.44
N GLU A 86 -2.21 38.29 29.22
CA GLU A 86 -2.14 38.45 30.69
C GLU A 86 -1.84 39.91 31.10
N ASP A 87 -0.84 40.53 30.47
CA ASP A 87 -0.42 41.91 30.79
C ASP A 87 -1.54 42.96 30.54
N GLN A 88 -2.46 42.70 29.60
CA GLN A 88 -3.58 43.61 29.31
C GLN A 88 -4.85 43.29 30.12
N LEU A 89 -5.09 42.03 30.49
CA LEU A 89 -6.18 41.66 31.41
C LEU A 89 -5.99 42.35 32.77
N ASP A 90 -4.75 42.38 33.26
CA ASP A 90 -4.37 43.03 34.51
C ASP A 90 -4.55 44.57 34.49
N GLU A 91 -4.41 45.22 33.33
CA GLU A 91 -4.62 46.68 33.19
C GLU A 91 -6.11 47.06 33.10
N LEU A 92 -6.97 46.15 32.60
CA LEU A 92 -8.42 46.34 32.48
C LEU A 92 -9.18 46.02 33.79
N LEU A 93 -8.62 45.18 34.67
CA LEU A 93 -9.24 44.72 35.93
C LEU A 93 -8.85 45.56 37.16
N LEU A 94 -8.70 46.89 37.02
CA LEU A 94 -8.54 47.80 38.16
C LEU A 94 -9.80 48.63 38.46
N GLY A 95 -10.77 47.99 39.14
CA GLY A 95 -11.89 48.68 39.80
C GLY A 95 -12.52 47.83 40.91
N PRO A 96 -12.74 48.37 42.14
CA PRO A 96 -13.24 47.56 43.24
C PRO A 96 -14.77 47.41 43.14
N GLY A 97 -15.26 46.30 42.60
CA GLY A 97 -16.68 45.99 42.58
C GLY A 97 -17.05 44.66 41.93
N ASP A 98 -17.37 43.68 42.79
CA ASP A 98 -18.05 42.39 42.55
C ASP A 98 -17.26 41.21 41.96
N ARG A 99 -16.68 40.40 42.87
CA ARG A 99 -16.13 39.04 42.65
C ARG A 99 -17.17 37.96 42.26
N GLN A 100 -18.30 38.34 41.69
CA GLN A 100 -19.23 37.39 41.05
C GLN A 100 -19.38 37.67 39.55
N VAL A 101 -18.82 38.78 39.08
CA VAL A 101 -18.79 39.15 37.67
C VAL A 101 -17.40 38.85 37.08
N GLU A 102 -16.34 38.76 37.90
CA GLU A 102 -15.00 38.33 37.45
C GLU A 102 -15.02 36.89 36.92
N GLU A 103 -15.48 35.88 37.69
CA GLU A 103 -15.46 34.48 37.23
C GLU A 103 -16.35 34.21 35.99
N GLU A 104 -17.51 34.85 35.85
CA GLU A 104 -18.37 34.65 34.67
C GLU A 104 -17.89 35.44 33.44
N ILE A 105 -17.14 36.54 33.62
CA ILE A 105 -16.56 37.29 32.50
C ILE A 105 -15.21 36.71 32.09
N GLU A 106 -14.36 36.24 33.00
CA GLU A 106 -13.13 35.53 32.65
C GLU A 106 -13.45 34.30 31.81
N GLU A 107 -14.33 33.40 32.26
CA GLU A 107 -14.65 32.17 31.52
C GLU A 107 -15.31 32.45 30.16
N SER A 108 -16.20 33.45 30.06
CA SER A 108 -16.87 33.74 28.78
C SER A 108 -16.04 34.59 27.81
N VAL A 109 -15.07 35.36 28.31
CA VAL A 109 -14.19 36.18 27.48
C VAL A 109 -12.93 35.42 27.10
N GLU A 110 -12.42 34.51 27.93
CA GLU A 110 -11.38 33.54 27.55
C GLU A 110 -11.89 32.64 26.42
N ASP A 111 -13.02 31.94 26.60
CA ASP A 111 -13.54 31.02 25.59
C ASP A 111 -13.83 31.70 24.22
N GLU A 112 -14.45 32.90 24.23
CA GLU A 112 -14.72 33.64 22.98
C GLU A 112 -13.47 34.32 22.39
N LEU A 113 -12.45 34.64 23.20
CA LEU A 113 -11.18 35.18 22.69
C LEU A 113 -10.29 34.07 22.16
N GLU A 114 -10.16 32.92 22.81
CA GLU A 114 -9.37 31.78 22.36
C GLU A 114 -9.80 31.34 20.96
N GLU A 115 -11.09 31.02 20.79
CA GLU A 115 -11.64 30.54 19.51
C GLU A 115 -11.52 31.59 18.39
N SER A 116 -11.57 32.89 18.74
CA SER A 116 -11.45 33.96 17.73
C SER A 116 -10.02 34.49 17.52
N LEU A 117 -9.09 34.16 18.41
CA LEU A 117 -7.65 34.43 18.23
C LEU A 117 -6.99 33.27 17.48
N GLU A 118 -7.27 32.01 17.79
CA GLU A 118 -6.72 30.84 17.08
C GLU A 118 -6.98 30.95 15.58
N ASP A 119 -8.26 31.03 15.18
CA ASP A 119 -8.66 31.14 13.78
C ASP A 119 -8.05 32.35 13.05
N ALA A 120 -7.81 33.46 13.76
CA ALA A 120 -7.28 34.69 13.15
C ALA A 120 -5.75 34.76 13.16
N LEU A 121 -5.08 33.96 13.98
CA LEU A 121 -3.64 33.92 14.13
C LEU A 121 -3.01 32.82 13.30
N GLU A 122 -3.69 31.69 13.10
CA GLU A 122 -3.24 30.60 12.22
C GLU A 122 -3.11 31.14 10.78
N ASP A 123 -4.17 31.75 10.24
CA ASP A 123 -4.18 32.34 8.90
C ASP A 123 -3.13 33.47 8.70
N ASP A 124 -2.94 34.35 9.69
CA ASP A 124 -2.00 35.48 9.59
C ASP A 124 -0.53 35.03 9.86
N ALA A 125 -0.30 33.94 10.62
CA ALA A 125 1.03 33.41 10.91
C ALA A 125 1.56 32.54 9.76
N GLU A 126 0.71 31.69 9.18
CA GLU A 126 1.04 30.85 8.02
C GLU A 126 1.49 31.74 6.84
N GLN A 127 0.71 32.79 6.55
CA GLN A 127 1.04 33.73 5.47
C GLN A 127 2.35 34.51 5.68
N VAL A 128 2.70 34.85 6.93
CA VAL A 128 3.96 35.56 7.22
C VAL A 128 5.16 34.61 7.25
N ALA A 129 4.95 33.35 7.66
CA ALA A 129 5.99 32.33 7.65
C ALA A 129 6.37 31.99 6.20
N GLU A 130 5.38 31.74 5.33
CA GLU A 130 5.57 31.42 3.91
C GLU A 130 6.35 32.54 3.20
N GLU A 131 5.89 33.79 3.31
CA GLU A 131 6.51 34.93 2.60
C GLU A 131 7.91 35.30 3.13
N THR A 132 8.24 34.99 4.39
CA THR A 132 9.56 35.30 4.98
C THR A 132 10.56 34.15 4.81
N VAL A 133 10.09 32.90 4.80
CA VAL A 133 10.92 31.71 4.63
C VAL A 133 11.34 31.57 3.18
N GLU A 134 10.44 31.78 2.23
CA GLU A 134 10.73 31.69 0.79
C GLU A 134 11.86 32.67 0.39
N ASP A 135 11.75 33.93 0.83
CA ASP A 135 12.76 34.98 0.54
C ASP A 135 14.14 34.70 1.18
N LEU A 136 14.19 34.08 2.37
CA LEU A 136 15.45 33.80 3.08
C LEU A 136 16.12 32.51 2.62
N VAL A 137 15.33 31.53 2.18
CA VAL A 137 15.82 30.25 1.65
C VAL A 137 16.41 30.47 0.25
N GLU A 138 15.74 31.21 -0.64
CA GLU A 138 16.27 31.52 -1.97
C GLU A 138 17.64 32.23 -1.90
N GLU A 139 17.77 33.27 -1.04
CA GLU A 139 19.00 34.06 -0.96
C GLU A 139 20.17 33.28 -0.31
N ALA A 140 19.89 32.34 0.61
CA ALA A 140 20.92 31.56 1.30
C ALA A 140 21.37 30.31 0.50
N VAL A 141 20.46 29.69 -0.24
CA VAL A 141 20.72 28.45 -1.01
C VAL A 141 21.53 28.76 -2.28
N GLU A 142 21.20 29.83 -3.01
CA GLU A 142 21.93 30.18 -4.24
C GLU A 142 23.40 30.59 -3.96
N GLU A 143 23.66 31.31 -2.86
CA GLU A 143 24.99 31.86 -2.58
C GLU A 143 25.98 30.79 -2.05
N GLN A 144 25.51 29.78 -1.31
CA GLN A 144 26.39 28.78 -0.66
C GLN A 144 26.62 27.50 -1.45
N ILE A 145 25.63 27.01 -2.22
CA ILE A 145 25.76 25.79 -3.02
C ILE A 145 26.75 26.03 -4.17
N THR A 146 26.69 27.20 -4.81
CA THR A 146 27.56 27.51 -5.95
C THR A 146 29.04 27.62 -5.54
N GLU A 147 29.35 28.13 -4.34
CA GLU A 147 30.74 28.35 -3.92
C GLU A 147 31.37 27.10 -3.26
N THR A 148 30.59 26.26 -2.57
CA THR A 148 31.13 25.11 -1.81
C THR A 148 31.12 23.81 -2.62
N VAL A 149 30.05 23.54 -3.38
CA VAL A 149 29.88 22.25 -4.07
C VAL A 149 30.72 22.19 -5.35
N THR A 150 30.86 23.31 -6.07
CA THR A 150 31.62 23.34 -7.33
C THR A 150 33.14 23.23 -7.11
N GLU A 151 33.68 23.83 -6.04
CA GLU A 151 35.13 23.78 -5.78
C GLU A 151 35.58 22.47 -5.11
N ASP A 152 34.80 21.91 -4.17
CA ASP A 152 35.19 20.67 -3.47
C ASP A 152 34.99 19.39 -4.32
N VAL A 153 34.05 19.38 -5.27
CA VAL A 153 33.81 18.22 -6.16
C VAL A 153 34.79 18.18 -7.33
N GLU A 154 35.13 19.33 -7.94
CA GLU A 154 36.12 19.36 -9.02
C GLU A 154 37.53 19.01 -8.52
N GLU A 155 37.93 19.42 -7.31
CA GLU A 155 39.30 19.17 -6.83
C GLU A 155 39.51 17.73 -6.30
N ASN A 156 38.48 17.08 -5.74
CA ASN A 156 38.62 15.72 -5.16
C ASN A 156 38.41 14.58 -6.17
N VAL A 157 37.59 14.78 -7.21
CA VAL A 157 37.29 13.74 -8.20
C VAL A 157 38.43 13.60 -9.22
N ASP A 158 39.06 14.70 -9.64
CA ASP A 158 40.16 14.65 -10.61
C ASP A 158 41.44 14.01 -10.02
N GLU A 159 41.82 14.32 -8.77
CA GLU A 159 43.05 13.76 -8.17
C GLU A 159 42.92 12.25 -7.85
N THR A 160 41.75 11.80 -7.36
CA THR A 160 41.57 10.42 -6.89
C THR A 160 41.38 9.43 -8.04
N VAL A 161 40.76 9.86 -9.14
CA VAL A 161 40.50 9.00 -10.31
C VAL A 161 41.75 8.89 -11.21
N GLU A 162 42.54 9.95 -11.35
CA GLU A 162 43.75 9.91 -12.19
C GLU A 162 44.84 9.00 -11.59
N GLU A 163 45.06 9.03 -10.27
CA GLU A 163 46.04 8.15 -9.61
C GLU A 163 45.60 6.68 -9.59
N ALA A 164 44.32 6.38 -9.36
CA ALA A 164 43.82 5.00 -9.27
C ALA A 164 43.80 4.28 -10.64
N VAL A 165 43.57 5.01 -11.73
CA VAL A 165 43.52 4.45 -13.08
C VAL A 165 44.93 4.24 -13.66
N GLU A 166 45.88 5.16 -13.43
CA GLU A 166 47.25 4.97 -13.91
C GLU A 166 47.98 3.82 -13.18
N GLU A 167 47.80 3.67 -11.86
CA GLU A 167 48.49 2.62 -11.10
C GLU A 167 47.95 1.21 -11.42
N THR A 168 46.64 1.07 -11.63
CA THR A 168 46.01 -0.24 -11.88
C THR A 168 46.18 -0.72 -13.32
N VAL A 169 46.23 0.19 -14.31
CA VAL A 169 46.44 -0.17 -15.71
C VAL A 169 47.93 -0.42 -16.01
N ALA A 170 48.84 0.34 -15.40
CA ALA A 170 50.28 0.14 -15.58
C ALA A 170 50.76 -1.21 -14.99
N GLN A 171 50.30 -1.60 -13.79
CA GLN A 171 50.78 -2.82 -13.14
C GLN A 171 50.22 -4.12 -13.75
N ASN A 172 49.00 -4.10 -14.31
CA ASN A 172 48.39 -5.34 -14.81
C ASN A 172 48.69 -5.65 -16.29
N VAL A 173 49.01 -4.63 -17.11
CA VAL A 173 49.31 -4.83 -18.54
C VAL A 173 50.80 -5.09 -18.79
N GLU A 174 51.70 -4.51 -18.00
CA GLU A 174 53.16 -4.68 -18.20
C GLU A 174 53.66 -6.04 -17.67
N ASP A 175 53.18 -6.49 -16.50
CA ASP A 175 53.70 -7.72 -15.86
C ASP A 175 53.13 -9.03 -16.44
N SER A 176 51.88 -9.03 -16.95
CA SER A 176 51.29 -10.26 -17.51
C SER A 176 51.67 -10.54 -18.97
N VAL A 177 52.06 -9.53 -19.74
CA VAL A 177 52.41 -9.68 -21.17
C VAL A 177 53.91 -9.89 -21.38
N GLN A 178 54.77 -9.37 -20.49
CA GLN A 178 56.22 -9.47 -20.66
C GLN A 178 56.79 -10.84 -20.23
N ASP A 179 56.25 -11.47 -19.17
CA ASP A 179 56.83 -12.70 -18.61
C ASP A 179 56.34 -14.00 -19.27
N GLN A 180 55.19 -14.02 -19.94
CA GLN A 180 54.67 -15.24 -20.59
C GLN A 180 55.08 -15.42 -22.06
N VAL A 181 55.55 -14.36 -22.72
CA VAL A 181 55.89 -14.40 -24.16
C VAL A 181 57.39 -14.43 -24.44
N GLU A 182 58.25 -13.89 -23.55
CA GLU A 182 59.71 -13.92 -23.78
C GLU A 182 60.39 -15.24 -23.40
N ASP A 183 59.89 -15.97 -22.39
CA ASP A 183 60.58 -17.17 -21.89
C ASP A 183 60.17 -18.49 -22.57
N SER A 184 58.98 -18.59 -23.15
CA SER A 184 58.54 -19.82 -23.85
C SER A 184 58.98 -19.88 -25.32
N VAL A 185 59.37 -18.75 -25.93
CA VAL A 185 59.79 -18.69 -27.35
C VAL A 185 61.32 -18.72 -27.52
N GLN A 186 62.11 -18.32 -26.51
CA GLN A 186 63.57 -18.34 -26.60
C GLN A 186 64.24 -19.66 -26.19
N GLN A 187 63.52 -20.61 -25.57
CA GLN A 187 64.14 -21.84 -25.05
C GLN A 187 63.96 -23.11 -25.92
N GLU A 188 63.01 -23.14 -26.87
CA GLU A 188 62.89 -24.27 -27.82
C GLU A 188 63.54 -24.04 -29.19
N VAL A 189 63.78 -22.78 -29.60
CA VAL A 189 64.35 -22.48 -30.93
C VAL A 189 65.88 -22.33 -30.92
N ALA A 190 66.49 -22.09 -29.75
CA ALA A 190 67.92 -21.79 -29.64
C ALA A 190 68.87 -22.99 -29.38
N GLN A 191 68.39 -24.24 -29.31
CA GLN A 191 69.25 -25.40 -28.99
C GLN A 191 69.25 -26.58 -29.98
N ASN A 192 68.54 -26.51 -31.11
CA ASN A 192 68.53 -27.62 -32.08
C ASN A 192 68.92 -27.26 -33.53
N VAL A 193 69.42 -26.05 -33.78
CA VAL A 193 69.76 -25.61 -35.16
C VAL A 193 71.24 -25.23 -35.35
N GLU A 194 72.07 -25.16 -34.30
CA GLU A 194 73.46 -24.69 -34.48
C GLU A 194 74.53 -25.80 -34.66
N ASP A 195 74.18 -27.10 -34.68
CA ASP A 195 75.23 -28.14 -34.74
C ASP A 195 74.96 -29.31 -35.71
N THR A 196 74.01 -29.21 -36.64
CA THR A 196 73.87 -30.24 -37.69
C THR A 196 73.81 -29.65 -39.09
N VAL A 197 75.01 -29.28 -39.53
CA VAL A 197 75.49 -29.38 -40.92
C VAL A 197 75.02 -28.25 -41.84
N GLU A 198 75.76 -27.14 -41.69
CA GLU A 198 76.45 -26.50 -42.81
C GLU A 198 76.84 -27.51 -43.90
N GLY A 199 76.24 -27.38 -45.09
CA GLY A 199 76.75 -27.97 -46.33
C GLY A 199 75.90 -29.10 -46.92
N ASP A 200 75.18 -28.74 -47.99
CA ASP A 200 74.79 -29.60 -49.12
C ASP A 200 73.67 -30.63 -48.89
N LEU A 201 72.38 -30.23 -49.01
CA LEU A 201 71.37 -30.98 -49.82
C LEU A 201 69.99 -30.28 -49.93
N GLU A 202 69.97 -29.03 -50.38
CA GLU A 202 68.78 -28.19 -50.54
C GLU A 202 67.85 -28.58 -51.74
N GLU A 203 67.75 -29.85 -52.15
CA GLU A 203 67.00 -30.16 -53.39
C GLU A 203 66.31 -31.55 -53.49
N GLN A 204 66.16 -32.33 -52.41
CA GLN A 204 65.58 -33.69 -52.54
C GLN A 204 64.49 -34.14 -51.54
N VAL A 205 64.10 -33.33 -50.55
CA VAL A 205 63.13 -33.81 -49.53
C VAL A 205 61.76 -33.10 -49.58
N GLU A 206 61.64 -32.02 -50.35
CA GLU A 206 60.42 -31.18 -50.40
C GLU A 206 59.23 -31.81 -51.15
N ALA A 207 59.30 -33.07 -51.58
CA ALA A 207 58.24 -33.70 -52.39
C ALA A 207 57.53 -34.90 -51.75
N GLU A 208 57.95 -35.40 -50.58
CA GLU A 208 57.32 -36.58 -49.96
C GLU A 208 56.68 -36.34 -48.57
N LEU A 209 56.83 -35.15 -47.97
CA LEU A 209 56.30 -34.87 -46.62
C LEU A 209 54.99 -34.06 -46.60
N GLU A 210 54.59 -33.42 -47.69
CA GLU A 210 53.40 -32.55 -47.71
C GLU A 210 52.08 -33.33 -47.83
N THR A 211 52.09 -34.58 -48.33
CA THR A 211 50.84 -35.32 -48.63
C THR A 211 50.35 -36.23 -47.49
N SER A 212 51.16 -36.55 -46.47
CA SER A 212 50.77 -37.55 -45.44
C SER A 212 50.39 -36.97 -44.08
N VAL A 213 50.63 -35.70 -43.81
CA VAL A 213 50.34 -35.10 -42.50
C VAL A 213 49.04 -34.27 -42.49
N GLU A 214 48.62 -33.68 -43.61
CA GLU A 214 47.44 -32.80 -43.62
C GLU A 214 46.08 -33.51 -43.70
N GLU A 215 45.97 -34.70 -44.31
CA GLU A 215 44.65 -35.36 -44.46
C GLU A 215 44.28 -36.30 -43.30
N GLY A 216 45.23 -36.74 -42.47
CA GLY A 216 44.98 -37.81 -41.48
C GLY A 216 44.52 -37.34 -40.10
N ILE A 217 45.04 -36.21 -39.61
CA ILE A 217 44.82 -35.76 -38.22
C ILE A 217 43.63 -34.81 -38.12
N ALA A 218 43.41 -33.95 -39.11
CA ALA A 218 42.30 -33.00 -39.10
C ALA A 218 40.93 -33.70 -39.09
N GLN A 219 40.76 -34.78 -39.86
CA GLN A 219 39.46 -35.42 -40.04
C GLN A 219 39.01 -36.29 -38.84
N THR A 220 39.93 -36.68 -37.95
CA THR A 220 39.60 -37.54 -36.79
C THR A 220 39.27 -36.71 -35.55
N VAL A 221 39.91 -35.55 -35.38
CA VAL A 221 39.70 -34.68 -34.21
C VAL A 221 38.41 -33.86 -34.34
N GLU A 222 38.09 -33.40 -35.56
CA GLU A 222 36.94 -32.51 -35.79
C GLU A 222 35.59 -33.24 -35.72
N THR A 223 35.51 -34.53 -36.10
CA THR A 223 34.20 -35.21 -36.22
C THR A 223 33.80 -36.07 -35.02
N GLU A 224 34.74 -36.64 -34.26
CA GLU A 224 34.40 -37.56 -33.15
C GLU A 224 34.39 -36.89 -31.76
N VAL A 225 35.15 -35.81 -31.58
CA VAL A 225 35.26 -35.11 -30.29
C VAL A 225 34.16 -34.08 -30.10
N GLU A 226 33.83 -33.27 -31.13
CA GLU A 226 32.76 -32.27 -31.03
C GLU A 226 31.39 -32.94 -30.81
N ALA A 227 31.06 -33.96 -31.59
CA ALA A 227 29.76 -34.64 -31.49
C ALA A 227 29.54 -35.36 -30.14
N SER A 228 30.59 -35.94 -29.53
CA SER A 228 30.46 -36.66 -28.26
C SER A 228 30.37 -35.74 -27.04
N VAL A 229 30.94 -34.53 -27.13
CA VAL A 229 30.98 -33.56 -26.01
C VAL A 229 29.73 -32.68 -26.01
N GLU A 230 29.24 -32.26 -27.18
CA GLU A 230 28.03 -31.42 -27.28
C GLU A 230 26.76 -32.19 -26.89
N GLU A 231 26.56 -33.41 -27.39
CA GLU A 231 25.31 -34.15 -27.18
C GLU A 231 25.22 -34.78 -25.78
N GLY A 232 26.38 -35.12 -25.18
CA GLY A 232 26.46 -35.75 -23.86
C GLY A 232 26.37 -34.81 -22.66
N ILE A 233 26.90 -33.58 -22.79
CA ILE A 233 26.89 -32.59 -21.70
C ILE A 233 25.59 -31.78 -21.70
N ALA A 234 25.06 -31.42 -22.87
CA ALA A 234 23.82 -30.64 -22.96
C ALA A 234 22.62 -31.38 -22.34
N GLN A 235 22.40 -32.66 -22.71
CA GLN A 235 21.29 -33.44 -22.15
C GLN A 235 21.44 -33.77 -20.66
N ALA A 236 22.66 -33.87 -20.14
CA ALA A 236 22.91 -34.21 -18.74
C ALA A 236 22.76 -32.99 -17.80
N VAL A 237 23.05 -31.78 -18.30
CA VAL A 237 23.00 -30.54 -17.52
C VAL A 237 21.61 -29.90 -17.58
N GLU A 238 20.92 -29.96 -18.71
CA GLU A 238 19.59 -29.33 -18.90
C GLU A 238 18.48 -30.04 -18.12
N MET A 239 18.55 -31.38 -17.97
CA MET A 239 17.46 -32.15 -17.36
C MET A 239 17.55 -32.29 -15.83
N SER A 240 18.70 -31.98 -15.21
CA SER A 240 18.94 -32.23 -13.78
C SER A 240 19.21 -30.98 -12.95
N THR A 241 19.67 -29.89 -13.57
CA THR A 241 20.19 -28.73 -12.81
C THR A 241 19.26 -27.54 -12.87
N GLU A 242 18.60 -27.25 -13.99
CA GLU A 242 17.69 -26.08 -14.06
C GLU A 242 16.40 -26.28 -13.26
N VAL A 243 15.74 -27.43 -13.35
CA VAL A 243 14.47 -27.65 -12.62
C VAL A 243 14.69 -27.73 -11.10
N GLN A 244 15.77 -28.37 -10.65
CA GLN A 244 16.02 -28.52 -9.21
C GLN A 244 16.60 -27.27 -8.56
N VAL A 245 17.35 -26.45 -9.31
CA VAL A 245 17.88 -25.19 -8.80
C VAL A 245 16.83 -24.09 -8.87
N ALA A 246 16.00 -24.04 -9.91
CA ALA A 246 14.91 -23.05 -9.99
C ALA A 246 13.92 -23.23 -8.83
N ASP A 247 13.37 -24.43 -8.62
CA ASP A 247 12.40 -24.69 -7.55
C ASP A 247 13.00 -24.41 -6.16
N ALA A 248 14.25 -24.81 -5.92
CA ALA A 248 14.92 -24.61 -4.62
C ALA A 248 15.35 -23.16 -4.36
N VAL A 249 15.64 -22.41 -5.41
CA VAL A 249 16.00 -20.99 -5.33
C VAL A 249 14.74 -20.14 -5.16
N GLU A 250 13.67 -20.45 -5.89
CA GLU A 250 12.36 -19.79 -5.76
C GLU A 250 11.78 -20.01 -4.36
N GLU A 251 11.79 -21.26 -3.85
CA GLU A 251 11.34 -21.54 -2.48
C GLU A 251 12.18 -20.82 -1.41
N ARG A 252 13.48 -20.67 -1.64
CA ARG A 252 14.36 -19.94 -0.72
C ARG A 252 14.14 -18.43 -0.76
N PHE A 253 13.93 -17.84 -1.94
CA PHE A 253 13.65 -16.43 -2.08
C PHE A 253 12.27 -16.06 -1.54
N GLU A 254 11.25 -16.88 -1.78
CA GLU A 254 9.92 -16.67 -1.20
C GLU A 254 9.99 -16.69 0.33
N ASN A 255 10.69 -17.65 0.93
CA ASN A 255 10.85 -17.70 2.39
C ASN A 255 11.64 -16.51 2.94
N GLN A 256 12.67 -16.04 2.23
CA GLN A 256 13.44 -14.87 2.64
C GLN A 256 12.67 -13.56 2.47
N ILE A 257 11.85 -13.43 1.41
CA ILE A 257 10.97 -12.29 1.19
C ILE A 257 9.87 -12.29 2.25
N ASP A 258 9.27 -13.43 2.58
CA ASP A 258 8.30 -13.55 3.65
C ASP A 258 8.91 -13.18 5.02
N ASP A 259 10.11 -13.65 5.35
CA ASP A 259 10.81 -13.29 6.60
C ASP A 259 11.14 -11.78 6.64
N ILE A 260 11.53 -11.17 5.51
CA ILE A 260 11.80 -9.72 5.40
C ILE A 260 10.51 -8.91 5.50
N LEU A 261 9.42 -9.36 4.85
CA LEU A 261 8.11 -8.73 4.93
C LEU A 261 7.56 -8.81 6.35
N ASP A 262 7.71 -9.95 7.04
CA ASP A 262 7.31 -10.10 8.44
C ASP A 262 8.13 -9.16 9.35
N THR A 263 9.43 -8.98 9.06
CA THR A 263 10.31 -8.05 9.80
C THR A 263 9.89 -6.61 9.53
N LEU A 264 9.63 -6.24 8.27
CA LEU A 264 9.15 -4.90 7.89
C LEU A 264 7.74 -4.62 8.40
N GLU A 265 6.85 -5.60 8.46
CA GLU A 265 5.51 -5.48 9.05
C GLU A 265 5.58 -5.36 10.58
N SER A 266 6.63 -5.91 11.21
CA SER A 266 6.91 -5.70 12.63
C SER A 266 7.61 -4.38 12.94
N ASP A 267 8.37 -3.82 11.99
CA ASP A 267 9.18 -2.60 12.13
C ASP A 267 8.46 -1.33 11.62
N LEU A 268 7.56 -1.46 10.64
CA LEU A 268 6.61 -0.42 10.26
C LEU A 268 5.56 -0.34 11.37
N GLU A 269 5.27 0.86 11.85
CA GLU A 269 4.19 1.13 12.79
C GLU A 269 2.84 0.73 12.17
N VAL A 270 2.51 -0.56 12.15
CA VAL A 270 1.14 -1.03 12.01
C VAL A 270 0.48 -0.54 13.29
N ASP A 271 -0.17 0.62 13.18
CA ASP A 271 -1.06 1.27 14.13
C ASP A 271 -1.43 0.29 15.25
N GLU A 272 -0.75 0.43 16.41
CA GLU A 272 -0.69 -0.61 17.44
C GLU A 272 -2.08 -1.05 17.92
N ASP A 273 -3.08 -0.22 17.65
CA ASP A 273 -4.49 -0.43 17.93
C ASP A 273 -5.21 -1.38 16.97
N ARG A 274 -4.59 -1.83 15.87
CA ARG A 274 -5.23 -2.65 14.83
C ARG A 274 -4.88 -4.13 14.88
N ILE A 275 -4.12 -4.57 15.89
CA ILE A 275 -3.73 -5.97 16.08
C ILE A 275 -4.11 -6.44 17.48
N ALA A 276 -4.84 -7.55 17.58
CA ALA A 276 -4.99 -8.26 18.85
C ALA A 276 -3.73 -9.09 19.15
N ARG A 277 -2.64 -8.45 19.62
CA ARG A 277 -1.29 -9.05 19.80
C ARG A 277 -1.24 -10.32 20.68
N GLU A 278 -2.26 -10.54 21.51
CA GLU A 278 -2.38 -11.74 22.35
C GLU A 278 -3.10 -12.91 21.65
N GLN A 279 -3.50 -12.74 20.39
CA GLN A 279 -4.23 -13.72 19.59
C GLN A 279 -3.65 -13.86 18.18
N TRP A 280 -3.15 -15.06 17.88
CA TRP A 280 -2.75 -15.45 16.54
C TRP A 280 -3.63 -16.59 16.04
N LEU A 281 -3.68 -16.73 14.72
CA LEU A 281 -4.58 -17.60 14.01
C LEU A 281 -3.79 -18.61 13.19
N VAL A 282 -4.26 -19.85 13.16
CA VAL A 282 -3.79 -20.88 12.23
C VAL A 282 -4.94 -21.32 11.38
N MET A 283 -4.83 -21.21 10.06
CA MET A 283 -5.81 -21.76 9.13
C MET A 283 -5.16 -22.81 8.24
N ALA A 284 -5.71 -24.02 8.26
CA ALA A 284 -5.18 -25.15 7.51
C ALA A 284 -6.27 -26.17 7.17
N GLU A 285 -5.98 -27.11 6.27
CA GLU A 285 -6.89 -28.22 5.99
C GLU A 285 -7.07 -29.11 7.23
N PRO A 286 -8.24 -29.79 7.40
CA PRO A 286 -8.52 -30.59 8.59
C PRO A 286 -7.44 -31.63 8.97
N GLU A 287 -6.81 -32.26 7.98
CA GLU A 287 -5.76 -33.26 8.14
C GLU A 287 -4.47 -32.66 8.71
N VAL A 288 -4.19 -31.39 8.40
CA VAL A 288 -3.00 -30.67 8.89
C VAL A 288 -3.06 -30.50 10.41
N PHE A 289 -4.24 -30.26 10.97
CA PHE A 289 -4.45 -30.21 12.41
C PHE A 289 -4.19 -31.56 13.10
N GLU A 290 -4.44 -32.68 12.41
CA GLU A 290 -4.12 -34.01 12.91
C GLU A 290 -2.60 -34.23 12.94
N GLU A 291 -1.88 -33.83 11.89
CA GLU A 291 -0.41 -33.87 11.82
C GLU A 291 0.24 -33.00 12.92
N LEU A 292 -0.26 -31.78 13.10
CA LEU A 292 0.20 -30.86 14.16
C LEU A 292 -0.02 -31.47 15.56
N ALA A 293 -1.17 -32.10 15.80
CA ALA A 293 -1.44 -32.80 17.05
C ALA A 293 -0.49 -33.99 17.29
N GLU A 294 -0.11 -34.73 16.25
CA GLU A 294 0.90 -35.81 16.35
C GLU A 294 2.30 -35.28 16.72
N LYS A 295 2.62 -34.04 16.33
CA LYS A 295 3.85 -33.34 16.73
C LYS A 295 3.76 -32.65 18.09
N GLY A 296 2.59 -32.66 18.73
CA GLY A 296 2.36 -32.12 20.06
C GLY A 296 1.83 -30.68 20.09
N TYR A 297 1.45 -30.11 18.95
CA TYR A 297 0.73 -28.84 18.90
C TYR A 297 -0.74 -29.09 19.25
N LEU A 298 -1.25 -28.41 20.28
CA LEU A 298 -2.63 -28.55 20.72
C LEU A 298 -3.33 -27.19 20.62
N PHE A 299 -4.53 -27.18 20.07
CA PHE A 299 -5.34 -25.99 19.87
C PHE A 299 -6.63 -26.11 20.69
N ASP A 300 -6.91 -25.10 21.53
CA ASP A 300 -8.05 -25.13 22.44
C ASP A 300 -9.37 -24.75 21.74
N THR A 301 -9.32 -23.80 20.81
CA THR A 301 -10.48 -23.32 20.04
C THR A 301 -10.23 -23.55 18.56
N VAL A 302 -10.97 -24.48 17.97
CA VAL A 302 -10.93 -24.77 16.52
C VAL A 302 -12.33 -24.67 15.93
N THR A 303 -12.46 -23.91 14.85
CA THR A 303 -13.69 -23.71 14.09
C THR A 303 -13.56 -24.39 12.73
N ASP A 304 -14.51 -25.26 12.37
CA ASP A 304 -14.58 -25.79 11.00
C ASP A 304 -15.14 -24.71 10.06
N LEU A 305 -14.49 -24.52 8.91
CA LEU A 305 -14.88 -23.65 7.81
C LEU A 305 -15.13 -24.53 6.55
N PRO A 306 -16.27 -25.24 6.50
CA PRO A 306 -16.49 -26.31 5.52
C PRO A 306 -16.61 -25.83 4.07
N ALA A 307 -17.12 -24.61 3.82
CA ALA A 307 -17.19 -24.06 2.47
C ALA A 307 -15.81 -23.64 1.97
N LEU A 308 -14.94 -23.20 2.87
CA LEU A 308 -13.52 -22.99 2.56
C LEU A 308 -12.74 -24.31 2.50
N GLY A 309 -13.25 -25.39 3.11
CA GLY A 309 -12.53 -26.66 3.23
C GLY A 309 -11.37 -26.58 4.22
N MET A 310 -11.47 -25.69 5.20
CA MET A 310 -10.40 -25.36 6.15
C MET A 310 -10.89 -25.51 7.59
N ARG A 311 -9.95 -25.48 8.53
CA ARG A 311 -10.15 -25.25 9.95
C ARG A 311 -9.39 -24.01 10.36
N LEU A 312 -9.98 -23.24 11.27
CA LEU A 312 -9.38 -22.06 11.87
C LEU A 312 -9.18 -22.33 13.37
N ALA A 313 -7.94 -22.24 13.83
CA ALA A 313 -7.62 -22.24 15.25
C ALA A 313 -7.28 -20.84 15.73
N GLU A 314 -7.85 -20.48 16.88
CA GLU A 314 -7.51 -19.25 17.61
C GLU A 314 -6.56 -19.65 18.74
N VAL A 315 -5.39 -19.01 18.81
CA VAL A 315 -4.36 -19.36 19.79
C VAL A 315 -3.97 -18.15 20.61
N ALA A 316 -4.13 -18.28 21.93
CA ALA A 316 -3.73 -17.27 22.87
C ALA A 316 -2.22 -17.36 23.13
N GLY A 317 -1.50 -16.25 22.98
CA GLY A 317 -0.07 -16.13 23.27
C GLY A 317 0.22 -14.86 24.08
N PRO A 318 1.30 -14.83 24.90
CA PRO A 318 1.77 -13.57 25.48
C PRO A 318 2.11 -12.56 24.38
N SER A 319 1.85 -11.27 24.57
CA SER A 319 2.25 -10.22 23.60
C SER A 319 3.76 -10.14 23.36
N SER A 320 4.59 -10.76 24.21
CA SER A 320 6.04 -10.88 24.05
C SER A 320 6.51 -12.09 23.23
N PHE A 321 5.59 -12.87 22.66
CA PHE A 321 5.91 -14.05 21.84
C PHE A 321 6.15 -13.66 20.38
N ASP A 322 7.23 -14.15 19.78
CA ASP A 322 7.55 -13.90 18.38
C ASP A 322 6.68 -14.79 17.46
N ILE A 323 5.77 -14.17 16.70
CA ILE A 323 4.91 -14.89 15.75
C ILE A 323 5.73 -15.57 14.65
N THR A 324 6.88 -15.01 14.29
CA THR A 324 7.77 -15.56 13.25
C THR A 324 8.28 -16.94 13.65
N GLU A 325 8.64 -17.12 14.93
CA GLU A 325 9.03 -18.44 15.45
C GLU A 325 7.87 -19.45 15.45
N VAL A 326 6.65 -18.99 15.75
CA VAL A 326 5.44 -19.81 15.73
C VAL A 326 5.10 -20.24 14.31
N ARG A 327 5.04 -19.28 13.38
CA ARG A 327 4.81 -19.49 11.96
C ARG A 327 5.84 -20.47 11.42
N ARG A 328 7.14 -20.18 11.58
CA ARG A 328 8.23 -21.08 11.18
C ARG A 328 8.06 -22.48 11.76
N GLY A 329 7.72 -22.60 13.04
CA GLY A 329 7.48 -23.89 13.68
C GLY A 329 6.31 -24.68 13.09
N VAL A 330 5.20 -24.01 12.74
CA VAL A 330 4.05 -24.64 12.06
C VAL A 330 4.43 -25.05 10.64
N LEU A 331 5.02 -24.13 9.87
CA LEU A 331 5.40 -24.37 8.47
C LEU A 331 6.50 -25.44 8.33
N ASP A 332 7.45 -25.52 9.27
CA ASP A 332 8.47 -26.59 9.32
C ASP A 332 7.85 -27.99 9.46
N VAL A 333 6.68 -28.08 10.12
CA VAL A 333 5.98 -29.35 10.32
C VAL A 333 5.16 -29.74 9.10
N VAL A 334 4.44 -28.80 8.52
CA VAL A 334 3.36 -29.09 7.56
C VAL A 334 3.67 -28.68 6.13
N GLY A 335 4.66 -27.82 5.91
CA GLY A 335 4.99 -27.17 4.65
C GLY A 335 4.25 -25.85 4.45
N LYS A 336 4.88 -24.90 3.74
CA LYS A 336 4.37 -23.52 3.55
C LYS A 336 3.01 -23.43 2.86
N ASP A 337 2.72 -24.33 1.92
CA ASP A 337 1.49 -24.28 1.12
C ASP A 337 0.26 -24.88 1.84
N ARG A 338 0.43 -25.40 3.05
CA ARG A 338 -0.58 -26.21 3.74
C ARG A 338 -1.18 -25.55 4.97
N ALA A 339 -0.60 -24.45 5.45
CA ALA A 339 -1.12 -23.69 6.58
C ALA A 339 -0.73 -22.22 6.48
N ASP A 340 -1.67 -21.35 6.81
CA ASP A 340 -1.40 -19.94 7.02
C ASP A 340 -1.40 -19.64 8.52
N VAL A 341 -0.45 -18.82 8.97
CA VAL A 341 -0.34 -18.34 10.35
C VAL A 341 -0.16 -16.83 10.32
N ASP A 342 -0.99 -16.12 11.08
CA ASP A 342 -1.00 -14.66 11.13
C ASP A 342 -1.68 -14.15 12.41
N PHE A 343 -1.56 -12.85 12.71
CA PHE A 343 -2.31 -12.22 13.80
C PHE A 343 -3.80 -12.10 13.50
N ASN A 344 -4.59 -11.96 14.56
CA ASN A 344 -5.97 -11.53 14.44
C ASN A 344 -6.05 -10.01 14.25
N HIS A 345 -6.01 -9.58 12.98
CA HIS A 345 -6.10 -8.17 12.58
C HIS A 345 -7.50 -7.59 12.76
N ILE A 346 -7.55 -6.27 12.96
CA ILE A 346 -8.75 -5.45 13.13
C ILE A 346 -8.96 -4.57 11.90
N TYR A 347 -10.19 -4.63 11.40
CA TYR A 347 -10.70 -3.87 10.27
C TYR A 347 -11.71 -2.85 10.76
N THR A 348 -11.76 -1.69 10.11
CA THR A 348 -12.69 -0.60 10.46
C THR A 348 -13.62 -0.31 9.26
N ALA A 349 -14.81 0.18 9.56
CA ALA A 349 -15.61 0.89 8.58
C ALA A 349 -14.95 2.27 8.44
N GLY A 350 -14.55 2.66 7.22
CA GLY A 350 -13.87 3.94 7.00
C GLY A 350 -14.70 5.13 7.52
N THR A 351 -14.05 6.22 7.93
CA THR A 351 -14.70 7.38 8.55
C THR A 351 -15.87 7.88 7.70
N GLU A 352 -17.08 7.78 8.26
CA GLU A 352 -18.30 8.15 7.56
C GLU A 352 -18.53 9.66 7.66
N LEU A 353 -18.50 10.34 6.51
CA LEU A 353 -18.94 11.74 6.43
C LEU A 353 -20.44 11.78 6.17
N VAL A 354 -21.23 11.88 7.24
CA VAL A 354 -22.67 12.16 7.16
C VAL A 354 -22.85 13.64 6.87
N ALA A 355 -23.17 13.98 5.63
CA ALA A 355 -23.23 15.38 5.20
C ALA A 355 -24.59 16.01 5.49
N THR A 356 -25.70 15.32 5.19
CA THR A 356 -27.07 15.89 5.31
C THR A 356 -28.16 14.80 5.30
N GLU A 357 -29.44 15.19 5.45
CA GLU A 357 -30.61 14.34 5.17
C GLU A 357 -30.97 14.26 3.67
N THR A 358 -30.26 15.00 2.80
CA THR A 358 -30.56 15.13 1.38
C THR A 358 -29.40 14.65 0.53
N GLY A 359 -29.61 13.59 -0.24
CA GLY A 359 -28.59 13.04 -1.13
C GLY A 359 -29.19 12.57 -2.44
N ILE A 360 -28.33 12.00 -3.28
CA ILE A 360 -28.72 11.42 -4.56
C ILE A 360 -29.20 9.99 -4.31
N ALA A 361 -30.40 9.64 -4.76
CA ALA A 361 -30.87 8.27 -4.61
C ALA A 361 -30.03 7.31 -5.49
N PRO A 362 -29.82 6.04 -5.10
CA PRO A 362 -28.94 5.12 -5.83
C PRO A 362 -29.26 5.00 -7.32
N ARG A 363 -30.54 4.93 -7.68
CA ARG A 363 -31.00 4.85 -9.08
C ARG A 363 -30.92 6.15 -9.87
N GLN A 364 -30.66 7.27 -9.20
CA GLN A 364 -30.38 8.55 -9.84
C GLN A 364 -28.87 8.70 -10.09
N ALA A 365 -28.05 8.16 -9.19
CA ALA A 365 -26.60 8.19 -9.29
C ALA A 365 -26.05 7.35 -10.45
N ILE A 366 -26.76 6.29 -10.87
CA ILE A 366 -26.41 5.49 -12.04
C ILE A 366 -27.62 5.18 -12.92
N SER A 367 -27.42 5.22 -14.24
CA SER A 367 -28.45 4.77 -15.19
C SER A 367 -28.49 3.25 -15.23
N LEU A 368 -29.64 2.67 -14.88
CA LEU A 368 -29.87 1.22 -14.96
C LEU A 368 -30.46 0.84 -16.33
N PRO A 369 -30.02 -0.26 -16.96
CA PRO A 369 -30.66 -0.75 -18.18
C PRO A 369 -32.07 -1.26 -17.89
N GLU A 370 -32.94 -1.28 -18.90
CA GLU A 370 -34.27 -1.90 -18.80
C GLU A 370 -34.11 -3.33 -18.27
N THR A 371 -35.02 -3.75 -17.38
CA THR A 371 -34.91 -5.03 -16.68
C THR A 371 -34.92 -6.17 -17.70
N GLY A 372 -33.79 -6.88 -17.83
CA GLY A 372 -33.70 -8.07 -18.64
C GLY A 372 -34.56 -9.18 -18.05
N THR A 373 -34.79 -10.25 -18.81
CA THR A 373 -35.39 -11.47 -18.26
C THR A 373 -34.34 -12.19 -17.40
N ALA A 374 -34.22 -11.79 -16.13
CA ALA A 374 -33.39 -12.49 -15.15
C ALA A 374 -33.80 -13.97 -15.08
N THR A 375 -32.82 -14.87 -15.19
CA THR A 375 -33.06 -16.32 -15.19
C THR A 375 -33.33 -16.87 -13.78
N SER A 376 -32.82 -16.19 -12.76
CA SER A 376 -33.01 -16.42 -11.33
C SER A 376 -32.84 -15.10 -10.55
N ALA A 377 -33.33 -15.05 -9.31
CA ALA A 377 -33.09 -13.91 -8.43
C ALA A 377 -31.60 -13.90 -8.02
N PRO A 378 -30.84 -12.81 -8.29
CA PRO A 378 -29.43 -12.72 -7.93
C PRO A 378 -29.21 -12.87 -6.43
N ARG A 379 -28.10 -13.52 -6.03
CA ARG A 379 -27.75 -13.74 -4.62
C ARG A 379 -26.50 -12.93 -4.30
N ILE A 380 -26.66 -11.95 -3.42
CA ILE A 380 -25.58 -11.02 -3.05
C ILE A 380 -25.25 -11.25 -1.58
N GLY A 381 -23.98 -11.52 -1.29
CA GLY A 381 -23.42 -11.49 0.05
C GLY A 381 -22.96 -10.07 0.41
N MET A 382 -23.06 -9.73 1.68
CA MET A 382 -22.62 -8.45 2.22
C MET A 382 -21.94 -8.69 3.55
N ILE A 383 -20.72 -8.21 3.70
CA ILE A 383 -19.96 -8.23 4.95
C ILE A 383 -19.87 -6.79 5.46
N ASP A 384 -20.55 -6.51 6.57
CA ASP A 384 -20.72 -5.16 7.10
C ASP A 384 -21.17 -5.19 8.58
N SER A 385 -21.71 -4.09 9.10
CA SER A 385 -22.40 -4.04 10.39
C SER A 385 -23.84 -4.56 10.26
N ARG A 386 -24.58 -4.59 11.37
CA ARG A 386 -25.93 -5.18 11.40
C ARG A 386 -26.90 -4.39 10.50
N VAL A 387 -27.86 -5.09 9.92
CA VAL A 387 -28.93 -4.48 9.12
C VAL A 387 -30.21 -4.33 9.94
N ASP A 388 -30.77 -3.11 9.99
CA ASP A 388 -32.13 -2.86 10.47
C ASP A 388 -33.16 -3.32 9.41
N VAL A 389 -33.44 -4.61 9.39
CA VAL A 389 -34.43 -5.22 8.47
C VAL A 389 -35.87 -4.75 8.73
N ALA A 390 -36.14 -4.08 9.87
CA ALA A 390 -37.44 -3.53 10.18
C ALA A 390 -37.65 -2.13 9.56
N HIS A 391 -36.59 -1.50 9.03
CA HIS A 391 -36.69 -0.23 8.36
C HIS A 391 -37.70 -0.28 7.19
N PRO A 392 -38.62 0.70 7.02
CA PRO A 392 -39.66 0.66 5.99
C PRO A 392 -39.12 0.43 4.56
N ALA A 393 -37.96 1.01 4.23
CA ALA A 393 -37.30 0.82 2.93
C ALA A 393 -36.85 -0.64 2.68
N LEU A 394 -36.58 -1.40 3.74
CA LEU A 394 -36.05 -2.77 3.69
C LEU A 394 -37.10 -3.83 4.05
N ALA A 395 -38.24 -3.44 4.62
CA ALA A 395 -39.26 -4.37 5.12
C ALA A 395 -39.86 -5.30 4.04
N SER A 396 -39.76 -4.92 2.75
CA SER A 396 -40.20 -5.74 1.61
C SER A 396 -39.03 -6.39 0.84
N ALA A 397 -37.79 -6.18 1.28
CA ALA A 397 -36.60 -6.77 0.70
C ALA A 397 -36.38 -8.20 1.23
N SER A 398 -35.72 -9.05 0.44
CA SER A 398 -35.36 -10.41 0.86
C SER A 398 -33.98 -10.41 1.50
N ILE A 399 -33.91 -10.18 2.82
CA ILE A 399 -32.64 -10.11 3.56
C ILE A 399 -32.57 -11.26 4.58
N GLU A 400 -31.51 -12.06 4.49
CA GLU A 400 -31.10 -13.01 5.52
C GLU A 400 -29.88 -12.44 6.25
N SER A 401 -30.03 -12.09 7.52
CA SER A 401 -28.96 -11.47 8.31
C SER A 401 -28.47 -12.38 9.42
N ARG A 402 -27.15 -12.45 9.62
CA ARG A 402 -26.49 -13.26 10.64
C ARG A 402 -25.29 -12.51 11.23
N SER A 403 -25.12 -12.61 12.56
CA SER A 403 -23.95 -12.08 13.27
C SER A 403 -22.83 -13.11 13.40
N PHE A 404 -21.59 -12.65 13.31
CA PHE A 404 -20.35 -13.44 13.42
C PHE A 404 -19.41 -13.00 14.55
N VAL A 405 -19.79 -11.98 15.31
CA VAL A 405 -19.10 -11.54 16.53
C VAL A 405 -19.63 -12.26 17.78
N ALA A 406 -19.07 -11.96 18.95
CA ALA A 406 -19.50 -12.52 20.21
C ALA A 406 -21.00 -12.24 20.49
N SER A 407 -21.68 -13.18 21.17
CA SER A 407 -23.14 -13.12 21.34
C SER A 407 -23.64 -11.95 22.20
N ASP A 408 -22.77 -11.40 23.04
CA ASP A 408 -22.99 -10.28 23.94
C ASP A 408 -22.43 -8.96 23.41
N ALA A 409 -21.80 -8.97 22.23
CA ALA A 409 -21.27 -7.79 21.58
C ALA A 409 -22.37 -6.80 21.20
N VAL A 410 -22.05 -5.51 21.32
CA VAL A 410 -22.91 -4.44 20.83
C VAL A 410 -22.67 -4.27 19.35
N LEU A 411 -23.65 -4.67 18.55
CA LEU A 411 -23.60 -4.56 17.10
C LEU A 411 -24.04 -3.15 16.64
N PRO A 412 -23.17 -2.38 15.96
CA PRO A 412 -23.59 -1.19 15.23
C PRO A 412 -24.50 -1.58 14.07
N ASP A 413 -25.37 -0.67 13.64
CA ASP A 413 -26.33 -0.92 12.55
C ASP A 413 -26.49 0.21 11.53
N PHE A 414 -25.70 1.28 11.64
CA PHE A 414 -25.81 2.41 10.72
C PHE A 414 -25.34 2.05 9.31
N HIS A 415 -24.05 1.69 9.16
CA HIS A 415 -23.42 1.44 7.86
C HIS A 415 -24.06 0.24 7.13
N GLY A 416 -24.29 -0.87 7.85
CA GLY A 416 -24.90 -2.06 7.28
C GLY A 416 -26.33 -1.80 6.78
N THR A 417 -27.12 -1.00 7.51
CA THR A 417 -28.44 -0.58 7.03
C THR A 417 -28.33 0.32 5.79
N ALA A 418 -27.35 1.22 5.77
CA ALA A 418 -27.09 2.11 4.65
C ALA A 418 -26.81 1.33 3.36
N ILE A 419 -25.76 0.49 3.39
CA ILE A 419 -25.30 -0.33 2.27
C ILE A 419 -26.40 -1.30 1.82
N ALA A 420 -27.08 -1.98 2.74
CA ALA A 420 -28.19 -2.87 2.41
C ALA A 420 -29.34 -2.14 1.70
N SER A 421 -29.60 -0.88 2.06
CA SER A 421 -30.64 -0.07 1.40
C SER A 421 -30.26 0.34 -0.02
N ILE A 422 -28.98 0.62 -0.27
CA ILE A 422 -28.47 0.93 -1.62
C ILE A 422 -28.63 -0.30 -2.52
N ILE A 423 -28.36 -1.50 -2.00
CA ILE A 423 -28.49 -2.75 -2.75
C ILE A 423 -29.96 -3.13 -2.95
N ALA A 424 -30.71 -3.33 -1.86
CA ALA A 424 -31.92 -4.17 -1.87
C ALA A 424 -33.22 -3.45 -1.49
N ALA A 425 -33.19 -2.14 -1.18
CA ALA A 425 -34.41 -1.45 -0.74
C ALA A 425 -35.55 -1.57 -1.76
N ASN A 426 -36.77 -1.78 -1.25
CA ASN A 426 -37.95 -2.05 -2.03
C ASN A 426 -39.19 -1.33 -1.46
N ASP A 427 -39.12 0.01 -1.39
CA ASP A 427 -40.24 0.85 -0.98
C ASP A 427 -40.73 1.74 -2.14
N GLN A 428 -41.97 2.22 -2.08
CA GLN A 428 -42.56 3.05 -3.14
C GLN A 428 -41.79 4.37 -3.36
N GLY A 429 -41.21 4.95 -2.30
CA GLY A 429 -40.49 6.22 -2.36
C GLY A 429 -38.97 6.09 -2.48
N TYR A 430 -38.42 4.90 -2.19
CA TYR A 430 -36.99 4.64 -2.19
C TYR A 430 -36.69 3.22 -2.66
N GLN A 431 -35.93 3.11 -3.75
CA GLN A 431 -35.62 1.85 -4.41
C GLN A 431 -34.10 1.69 -4.51
N GLY A 432 -33.61 0.56 -4.02
CA GLY A 432 -32.22 0.14 -4.21
C GLY A 432 -31.93 -0.26 -5.65
N LEU A 433 -30.67 -0.51 -5.94
CA LEU A 433 -30.18 -0.89 -7.27
C LEU A 433 -30.78 -2.22 -7.74
N MET A 434 -30.99 -3.17 -6.82
CA MET A 434 -31.50 -4.52 -7.11
C MET A 434 -32.53 -5.02 -6.07
N PRO A 435 -33.77 -4.48 -6.04
CA PRO A 435 -34.78 -4.81 -5.03
C PRO A 435 -35.30 -6.26 -5.05
N ASN A 436 -35.04 -6.98 -6.15
CA ASN A 436 -35.43 -8.38 -6.31
C ASN A 436 -34.30 -9.36 -5.91
N ALA A 437 -33.13 -8.85 -5.51
CA ALA A 437 -32.03 -9.70 -5.04
C ALA A 437 -32.38 -10.36 -3.71
N ARG A 438 -31.72 -11.50 -3.45
CA ARG A 438 -31.62 -12.07 -2.11
C ARG A 438 -30.31 -11.60 -1.51
N LEU A 439 -30.39 -10.82 -0.43
CA LEU A 439 -29.23 -10.27 0.27
C LEU A 439 -28.92 -11.13 1.49
N TYR A 440 -27.68 -11.62 1.58
CA TYR A 440 -27.13 -12.34 2.72
C TYR A 440 -26.20 -11.39 3.48
N ALA A 441 -26.67 -10.83 4.59
CA ALA A 441 -25.99 -9.78 5.35
C ALA A 441 -25.28 -10.37 6.57
N ALA A 442 -23.96 -10.52 6.48
CA ALA A 442 -23.08 -10.94 7.54
C ALA A 442 -22.63 -9.72 8.37
N ALA A 443 -23.09 -9.67 9.63
CA ALA A 443 -22.67 -8.65 10.59
C ALA A 443 -21.37 -9.08 11.27
N VAL A 444 -20.29 -8.37 10.98
CA VAL A 444 -18.92 -8.65 11.48
C VAL A 444 -18.36 -7.57 12.39
N PHE A 445 -19.00 -6.39 12.43
CA PHE A 445 -18.59 -5.30 13.30
C PHE A 445 -19.19 -5.42 14.69
N GLU A 446 -18.38 -5.10 15.69
CA GLU A 446 -18.78 -4.84 17.06
C GLU A 446 -18.26 -3.48 17.53
N ARG A 447 -18.91 -2.93 18.56
CA ARG A 447 -18.47 -1.71 19.21
C ARG A 447 -17.46 -2.05 20.30
N ASP A 448 -16.25 -1.56 20.12
CA ASP A 448 -15.19 -1.50 21.11
C ASP A 448 -15.18 -0.12 21.79
N GLU A 449 -14.84 -0.08 23.08
CA GLU A 449 -14.87 1.16 23.87
C GLU A 449 -13.71 2.11 23.51
N GLU A 450 -12.57 1.57 23.10
CA GLU A 450 -11.35 2.33 22.81
C GLU A 450 -11.23 2.61 21.30
N ARG A 451 -11.51 1.59 20.47
CA ARG A 451 -11.22 1.59 19.03
C ARG A 451 -12.43 1.90 18.14
N GLY A 452 -13.62 2.04 18.72
CA GLY A 452 -14.84 2.30 17.95
C GLY A 452 -15.41 1.04 17.28
N GLU A 453 -15.75 1.11 15.99
CA GLU A 453 -16.34 -0.05 15.28
C GLU A 453 -15.24 -0.92 14.67
N ILE A 454 -15.13 -2.15 15.19
CA ILE A 454 -14.07 -3.09 14.81
C ILE A 454 -14.63 -4.39 14.26
N ALA A 455 -13.95 -4.98 13.29
CA ALA A 455 -14.21 -6.32 12.78
C ALA A 455 -12.91 -7.14 12.83
N SER A 456 -12.96 -8.33 13.41
CA SER A 456 -11.79 -9.21 13.51
C SER A 456 -11.66 -10.13 12.29
N THR A 457 -10.43 -10.54 11.99
CA THR A 457 -10.14 -11.54 10.95
C THR A 457 -10.97 -12.82 11.13
N VAL A 458 -11.14 -13.27 12.37
CA VAL A 458 -11.98 -14.43 12.70
C VAL A 458 -13.43 -14.24 12.25
N SER A 459 -14.03 -13.08 12.52
CA SER A 459 -15.39 -12.74 12.12
C SER A 459 -15.53 -12.70 10.59
N LEU A 460 -14.54 -12.15 9.89
CA LEU A 460 -14.50 -12.09 8.42
C LEU A 460 -14.43 -13.48 7.79
N LEU A 461 -13.54 -14.35 8.26
CA LEU A 461 -13.38 -15.71 7.75
C LEU A 461 -14.65 -16.55 7.94
N ARG A 462 -15.27 -16.47 9.13
CA ARG A 462 -16.55 -17.14 9.42
C ARG A 462 -17.70 -16.61 8.57
N ALA A 463 -17.75 -15.29 8.36
CA ALA A 463 -18.74 -14.65 7.50
C ALA A 463 -18.59 -15.11 6.04
N LEU A 464 -17.36 -15.10 5.52
CA LEU A 464 -17.07 -15.52 4.15
C LEU A 464 -17.42 -16.99 3.92
N ASP A 465 -17.06 -17.89 4.85
CA ASP A 465 -17.46 -19.30 4.79
C ASP A 465 -18.97 -19.48 4.74
N TRP A 466 -19.73 -18.73 5.55
CA TRP A 466 -21.19 -18.78 5.52
C TRP A 466 -21.76 -18.24 4.20
N LEU A 467 -21.20 -17.17 3.65
CA LEU A 467 -21.65 -16.60 2.38
C LEU A 467 -21.40 -17.57 1.21
N ILE A 468 -20.24 -18.20 1.15
CA ILE A 468 -19.93 -19.25 0.16
C ILE A 468 -20.88 -20.45 0.34
N SER A 469 -21.09 -20.91 1.58
CA SER A 469 -22.08 -21.96 1.89
C SER A 469 -23.50 -21.57 1.50
N SER A 470 -23.79 -20.28 1.46
CA SER A 470 -25.07 -19.71 1.05
C SER A 470 -25.15 -19.50 -0.46
N GLU A 471 -24.20 -20.00 -1.24
CA GLU A 471 -24.16 -19.97 -2.70
C GLU A 471 -24.43 -18.53 -3.24
N VAL A 472 -23.77 -17.53 -2.65
CA VAL A 472 -23.84 -16.16 -3.19
C VAL A 472 -22.99 -16.04 -4.44
N ASP A 473 -23.45 -15.21 -5.38
CA ASP A 473 -22.76 -14.99 -6.65
C ASP A 473 -21.66 -13.92 -6.50
N VAL A 474 -21.93 -12.91 -5.67
CA VAL A 474 -21.07 -11.75 -5.44
C VAL A 474 -21.06 -11.38 -3.96
N VAL A 475 -19.92 -10.99 -3.41
CA VAL A 475 -19.76 -10.47 -2.04
C VAL A 475 -19.35 -9.00 -2.08
N ASN A 476 -20.13 -8.15 -1.43
CA ASN A 476 -19.82 -6.75 -1.15
C ASN A 476 -19.11 -6.65 0.21
N ILE A 477 -17.89 -6.14 0.24
CA ILE A 477 -17.11 -5.90 1.46
C ILE A 477 -16.85 -4.39 1.59
N SER A 478 -17.57 -3.72 2.49
CA SER A 478 -17.46 -2.27 2.65
C SER A 478 -16.64 -1.90 3.90
N LEU A 479 -15.43 -2.46 4.01
CA LEU A 479 -14.49 -2.24 5.12
C LEU A 479 -13.05 -2.23 4.61
N ALA A 480 -12.14 -1.75 5.45
CA ALA A 480 -10.72 -1.63 5.13
C ALA A 480 -9.83 -1.99 6.34
N GLY A 481 -8.72 -2.65 6.07
CA GLY A 481 -7.79 -3.22 7.05
C GLY A 481 -6.35 -3.33 6.56
N PRO A 482 -5.43 -3.74 7.45
CA PRO A 482 -4.10 -4.19 7.08
C PRO A 482 -4.17 -5.50 6.26
N PRO A 483 -3.08 -5.88 5.57
CA PRO A 483 -2.98 -7.19 4.94
C PRO A 483 -3.13 -8.31 5.98
N ASN A 484 -3.58 -9.48 5.53
CA ASN A 484 -3.75 -10.67 6.34
C ASN A 484 -3.79 -11.93 5.47
N ARG A 485 -2.82 -12.82 5.68
CA ARG A 485 -2.61 -14.01 4.84
C ARG A 485 -3.80 -14.96 4.86
N LEU A 486 -4.43 -15.14 6.02
CA LEU A 486 -5.59 -16.03 6.15
C LEU A 486 -6.78 -15.50 5.34
N LEU A 487 -7.06 -14.20 5.42
CA LEU A 487 -8.12 -13.56 4.64
C LEU A 487 -7.84 -13.68 3.14
N GLU A 488 -6.60 -13.43 2.71
CA GLU A 488 -6.19 -13.58 1.32
C GLU A 488 -6.43 -15.00 0.79
N THR A 489 -5.98 -16.03 1.52
CA THR A 489 -6.21 -17.43 1.17
C THR A 489 -7.70 -17.75 1.08
N ALA A 490 -8.51 -17.24 2.02
CA ALA A 490 -9.95 -17.45 2.01
C ALA A 490 -10.62 -16.79 0.79
N LEU A 491 -10.18 -15.58 0.39
CA LEU A 491 -10.66 -14.88 -0.80
C LEU A 491 -10.26 -15.59 -2.09
N LYS A 492 -9.01 -16.07 -2.19
CA LYS A 492 -8.54 -16.94 -3.29
C LYS A 492 -9.43 -18.18 -3.44
N ARG A 493 -9.81 -18.80 -2.32
CA ARG A 493 -10.74 -19.96 -2.33
C ARG A 493 -12.15 -19.57 -2.73
N ALA A 494 -12.66 -18.42 -2.30
CA ALA A 494 -13.95 -17.89 -2.75
C ALA A 494 -13.96 -17.68 -4.28
N ALA A 495 -12.92 -17.07 -4.83
CA ALA A 495 -12.74 -16.86 -6.26
C ALA A 495 -12.67 -18.19 -7.04
N SER A 496 -11.97 -19.20 -6.51
CA SER A 496 -11.90 -20.54 -7.10
C SER A 496 -13.27 -21.25 -7.17
N GLN A 497 -14.21 -20.83 -6.32
CA GLN A 497 -15.60 -21.29 -6.29
C GLN A 497 -16.54 -20.37 -7.10
N HIS A 498 -15.98 -19.48 -7.93
CA HIS A 498 -16.69 -18.53 -8.79
C HIS A 498 -17.51 -17.48 -8.03
N VAL A 499 -17.15 -17.18 -6.78
CA VAL A 499 -17.72 -16.05 -6.02
C VAL A 499 -16.88 -14.81 -6.30
N LEU A 500 -17.49 -13.76 -6.86
CA LEU A 500 -16.80 -12.49 -7.10
C LEU A 500 -16.81 -11.64 -5.83
N VAL A 501 -15.68 -11.03 -5.49
CA VAL A 501 -15.57 -10.16 -4.31
C VAL A 501 -15.25 -8.74 -4.74
N MET A 502 -16.00 -7.78 -4.21
CA MET A 502 -15.84 -6.35 -4.46
C MET A 502 -15.61 -5.66 -3.12
N ALA A 503 -14.59 -4.81 -3.03
CA ALA A 503 -14.27 -4.14 -1.77
C ALA A 503 -13.96 -2.65 -1.94
N ALA A 504 -14.14 -1.92 -0.84
CA ALA A 504 -13.89 -0.49 -0.77
C ALA A 504 -12.38 -0.20 -0.85
N ALA A 505 -11.97 0.69 -1.75
CA ALA A 505 -10.56 1.03 -1.94
C ALA A 505 -9.89 1.66 -0.70
N GLY A 506 -10.65 2.32 0.18
CA GLY A 506 -10.14 3.03 1.34
C GLY A 506 -10.51 4.52 1.31
N ASN A 507 -10.50 5.15 2.50
CA ASN A 507 -10.86 6.56 2.69
C ASN A 507 -9.75 7.35 3.43
N GLY A 508 -8.49 6.93 3.32
CA GLY A 508 -7.33 7.54 3.99
C GLY A 508 -6.73 8.73 3.25
N GLY A 509 -7.20 9.03 2.05
CA GLY A 509 -6.69 10.12 1.21
C GLY A 509 -5.72 9.67 0.11
N PRO A 510 -5.31 10.60 -0.79
CA PRO A 510 -4.55 10.28 -2.00
C PRO A 510 -3.19 9.62 -1.77
N VAL A 511 -2.54 9.88 -0.63
CA VAL A 511 -1.21 9.36 -0.27
C VAL A 511 -1.26 8.18 0.68
N ALA A 512 -2.47 7.74 1.06
CA ALA A 512 -2.63 6.62 1.98
C ALA A 512 -2.23 5.30 1.31
N GLN A 513 -1.58 4.44 2.09
CA GLN A 513 -1.19 3.09 1.66
C GLN A 513 -2.39 2.27 1.17
N PRO A 514 -2.17 1.28 0.29
CA PRO A 514 -3.22 0.36 -0.14
C PRO A 514 -3.91 -0.32 1.04
N MET A 515 -5.24 -0.43 0.96
CA MET A 515 -6.05 -1.03 2.02
C MET A 515 -6.64 -2.37 1.60
N TYR A 516 -6.70 -3.31 2.54
CA TYR A 516 -7.17 -4.67 2.30
C TYR A 516 -8.61 -4.84 2.82
N PRO A 517 -9.45 -5.69 2.19
CA PRO A 517 -9.09 -6.65 1.14
C PRO A 517 -9.09 -6.10 -0.29
N ALA A 518 -9.38 -4.82 -0.52
CA ALA A 518 -9.46 -4.27 -1.88
C ALA A 518 -8.14 -4.40 -2.66
N ALA A 519 -6.99 -4.28 -1.99
CA ALA A 519 -5.69 -4.40 -2.63
C ALA A 519 -5.27 -5.84 -3.01
N TYR A 520 -6.05 -6.89 -2.68
CA TYR A 520 -5.76 -8.24 -3.15
C TYR A 520 -6.17 -8.42 -4.61
N ASP A 521 -5.30 -9.01 -5.45
CA ASP A 521 -5.55 -9.26 -6.87
C ASP A 521 -6.86 -10.02 -7.20
N THR A 522 -7.35 -10.82 -6.25
CA THR A 522 -8.60 -11.58 -6.42
C THR A 522 -9.87 -10.76 -6.11
N VAL A 523 -9.71 -9.53 -5.65
CA VAL A 523 -10.78 -8.64 -5.20
C VAL A 523 -10.82 -7.43 -6.13
N VAL A 524 -12.04 -7.01 -6.47
CA VAL A 524 -12.24 -5.82 -7.29
C VAL A 524 -12.22 -4.59 -6.38
N ALA A 525 -11.21 -3.76 -6.53
CA ALA A 525 -11.04 -2.52 -5.78
C ALA A 525 -11.93 -1.41 -6.34
N VAL A 526 -12.92 -0.98 -5.55
CA VAL A 526 -13.91 0.03 -5.97
C VAL A 526 -13.61 1.38 -5.31
N THR A 527 -13.35 2.39 -6.14
CA THR A 527 -13.20 3.79 -5.70
C THR A 527 -14.49 4.59 -5.92
N ALA A 528 -14.58 5.77 -5.29
CA ALA A 528 -15.81 6.58 -5.24
C ALA A 528 -15.69 7.86 -6.07
N VAL A 529 -16.75 8.19 -6.80
CA VAL A 529 -16.92 9.49 -7.47
C VAL A 529 -18.20 10.20 -7.07
N ASP A 530 -18.24 11.51 -7.29
CA ASP A 530 -19.44 12.33 -7.16
C ASP A 530 -20.27 12.42 -8.45
N GLU A 531 -21.39 13.15 -8.40
CA GLU A 531 -22.27 13.38 -9.56
C GLU A 531 -21.56 14.14 -10.70
N GLY A 532 -20.55 14.95 -10.36
CA GLY A 532 -19.67 15.66 -11.27
C GLY A 532 -18.56 14.79 -11.88
N ARG A 533 -18.53 13.48 -11.56
CA ARG A 533 -17.48 12.52 -11.96
C ARG A 533 -16.11 12.85 -11.38
N GLN A 534 -16.05 13.65 -10.33
CA GLN A 534 -14.82 13.94 -9.61
C GLN A 534 -14.58 12.84 -8.59
N ILE A 535 -13.30 12.49 -8.40
CA ILE A 535 -12.88 11.50 -7.40
C ILE A 535 -13.25 12.00 -6.00
N PHE A 536 -13.68 11.09 -5.13
CA PHE A 536 -13.89 11.40 -3.72
C PHE A 536 -12.57 11.86 -3.10
N ARG A 537 -12.56 13.04 -2.45
CA ARG A 537 -11.34 13.67 -1.94
C ARG A 537 -10.52 12.78 -1.01
N LEU A 538 -11.18 11.93 -0.22
CA LEU A 538 -10.52 11.03 0.72
C LEU A 538 -10.27 9.63 0.14
N ALA A 539 -10.62 9.34 -1.12
CA ALA A 539 -10.35 8.03 -1.69
C ALA A 539 -8.84 7.77 -1.79
N ASN A 540 -8.42 6.58 -1.39
CA ASN A 540 -7.06 6.10 -1.65
C ASN A 540 -6.79 6.02 -3.15
N ARG A 541 -5.52 6.17 -3.51
CA ARG A 541 -5.02 6.03 -4.89
C ARG A 541 -3.96 4.94 -4.96
N GLY A 542 -3.81 4.36 -6.13
CA GLY A 542 -2.76 3.38 -6.38
C GLY A 542 -3.09 2.42 -7.50
N SER A 543 -2.06 1.68 -7.93
CA SER A 543 -2.13 0.72 -9.03
C SER A 543 -3.04 -0.49 -8.76
N TYR A 544 -3.56 -0.65 -7.54
CA TYR A 544 -4.51 -1.69 -7.16
C TYR A 544 -5.97 -1.35 -7.52
N LEU A 545 -6.29 -0.10 -7.86
CA LEU A 545 -7.67 0.29 -8.18
C LEU A 545 -8.18 -0.37 -9.47
N ASP A 546 -9.42 -0.84 -9.44
CA ASP A 546 -10.06 -1.47 -10.59
C ASP A 546 -11.11 -0.59 -11.24
N ILE A 547 -12.04 -0.04 -10.47
CA ILE A 547 -13.18 0.65 -11.07
C ILE A 547 -13.73 1.75 -10.16
N ALA A 548 -14.17 2.84 -10.76
CA ALA A 548 -14.86 3.91 -10.07
C ALA A 548 -16.38 3.72 -10.12
N ALA A 549 -17.07 4.04 -9.04
CA ALA A 549 -18.54 4.05 -9.00
C ALA A 549 -19.07 5.20 -8.13
N PRO A 550 -20.37 5.58 -8.26
CA PRO A 550 -20.93 6.65 -7.45
C PRO A 550 -20.84 6.33 -5.95
N GLY A 551 -20.18 7.18 -5.18
CA GLY A 551 -19.95 6.98 -3.75
C GLY A 551 -19.98 8.24 -2.90
N VAL A 552 -20.24 9.42 -3.48
CA VAL A 552 -20.32 10.70 -2.76
C VAL A 552 -21.75 11.23 -2.69
N GLY A 553 -22.22 11.56 -1.49
CA GLY A 553 -23.54 12.16 -1.26
C GLY A 553 -24.71 11.22 -1.54
N LEU A 554 -24.55 9.91 -1.30
CA LEU A 554 -25.56 8.91 -1.60
C LEU A 554 -26.61 8.88 -0.50
N LEU A 555 -27.88 9.04 -0.88
CA LEU A 555 -29.01 8.87 0.01
C LEU A 555 -29.18 7.39 0.34
N HIS A 556 -29.36 7.07 1.62
CA HIS A 556 -29.55 5.71 2.13
C HIS A 556 -30.51 5.68 3.34
N ALA A 557 -31.03 4.51 3.66
CA ALA A 557 -31.83 4.31 4.87
C ALA A 557 -30.96 4.49 6.12
N ARG A 558 -31.52 5.12 7.16
CA ARG A 558 -30.88 5.25 8.48
C ARG A 558 -31.51 4.26 9.45
N ALA A 559 -30.70 3.50 10.17
CA ALA A 559 -31.18 2.58 11.20
C ALA A 559 -32.08 3.31 12.23
N GLY A 560 -33.17 2.67 12.62
CA GLY A 560 -34.20 3.29 13.49
C GLY A 560 -35.19 4.19 12.74
N GLY A 561 -35.00 4.44 11.44
CA GLY A 561 -35.95 5.14 10.58
C GLY A 561 -35.38 6.39 9.90
N GLY A 562 -35.98 6.74 8.77
CA GLY A 562 -35.61 7.92 8.00
C GLY A 562 -34.50 7.65 6.99
N TYR A 563 -33.89 8.73 6.50
CA TYR A 563 -32.84 8.66 5.50
C TYR A 563 -31.70 9.60 5.87
N ALA A 564 -30.50 9.28 5.41
CA ALA A 564 -29.30 10.12 5.53
C ALA A 564 -28.54 10.07 4.21
N ALA A 565 -27.62 11.01 4.02
CA ALA A 565 -26.70 11.02 2.89
C ALA A 565 -25.25 11.00 3.37
N SER A 566 -24.47 10.09 2.80
CA SER A 566 -23.09 9.81 3.20
C SER A 566 -22.18 9.67 1.99
N SER A 567 -20.87 9.80 2.23
CA SER A 567 -19.83 9.69 1.21
C SER A 567 -18.73 8.73 1.64
N GLY A 568 -18.21 7.95 0.69
CA GLY A 568 -17.10 7.02 0.91
C GLY A 568 -16.99 5.96 -0.17
N THR A 569 -15.81 5.35 -0.29
CA THR A 569 -15.60 4.19 -1.18
C THR A 569 -16.50 3.01 -0.81
N SER A 570 -16.84 2.86 0.47
CA SER A 570 -17.83 1.90 0.96
C SER A 570 -19.22 2.02 0.31
N PHE A 571 -19.65 3.25 -0.02
CA PHE A 571 -20.93 3.53 -0.68
C PHE A 571 -20.89 3.29 -2.20
N ALA A 572 -19.69 3.20 -2.79
CA ALA A 572 -19.49 2.87 -4.20
C ALA A 572 -19.53 1.35 -4.46
N VAL A 573 -19.04 0.51 -3.54
CA VAL A 573 -19.01 -0.96 -3.68
C VAL A 573 -20.36 -1.57 -4.07
N PRO A 574 -21.52 -1.14 -3.51
CA PRO A 574 -22.83 -1.65 -3.89
C PRO A 574 -23.15 -1.53 -5.38
N PHE A 575 -22.65 -0.50 -6.05
CA PHE A 575 -22.87 -0.27 -7.48
C PHE A 575 -22.14 -1.34 -8.30
N ALA A 576 -20.87 -1.60 -8.00
CA ALA A 576 -20.09 -2.64 -8.66
C ALA A 576 -20.62 -4.05 -8.35
N ALA A 577 -20.97 -4.32 -7.09
CA ALA A 577 -21.52 -5.61 -6.68
C ALA A 577 -22.86 -5.93 -7.37
N THR A 578 -23.74 -4.94 -7.47
CA THR A 578 -25.03 -5.11 -8.17
C THR A 578 -24.88 -5.19 -9.69
N ALA A 579 -23.87 -4.54 -10.27
CA ALA A 579 -23.51 -4.72 -11.68
C ALA A 579 -23.07 -6.15 -11.99
N ALA A 580 -22.14 -6.68 -11.19
CA ALA A 580 -21.66 -8.04 -11.32
C ALA A 580 -22.78 -9.07 -11.13
N ALA A 581 -23.61 -8.89 -10.10
CA ALA A 581 -24.74 -9.78 -9.83
C ALA A 581 -25.78 -9.78 -10.96
N ARG A 582 -25.97 -8.63 -11.62
CA ARG A 582 -26.86 -8.51 -12.78
C ARG A 582 -26.31 -9.27 -13.98
N LEU A 583 -25.03 -9.07 -14.27
CA LEU A 583 -24.32 -9.78 -15.34
C LEU A 583 -24.43 -11.30 -15.18
N LEU A 584 -24.17 -11.82 -13.99
CA LEU A 584 -24.26 -13.26 -13.71
C LEU A 584 -25.68 -13.81 -13.90
N SER A 585 -26.71 -13.03 -13.55
CA SER A 585 -28.11 -13.45 -13.67
C SER A 585 -28.68 -13.38 -15.09
N GLU A 586 -28.28 -12.35 -15.85
CA GLU A 586 -28.78 -12.10 -17.21
C GLU A 586 -27.93 -12.82 -18.27
N GLN A 587 -26.63 -13.01 -18.04
CA GLN A 587 -25.68 -13.64 -18.95
C GLN A 587 -24.83 -14.74 -18.25
N PRO A 588 -25.43 -15.91 -17.90
CA PRO A 588 -24.67 -16.99 -17.27
C PRO A 588 -23.46 -17.45 -18.10
N GLY A 589 -22.28 -17.49 -17.49
CA GLY A 589 -21.02 -17.88 -18.14
C GLY A 589 -20.29 -16.73 -18.85
N ALA A 590 -20.78 -15.49 -18.74
CA ALA A 590 -20.06 -14.30 -19.13
C ALA A 590 -18.76 -14.11 -18.32
N ASP A 591 -17.74 -13.57 -18.96
CA ASP A 591 -16.61 -12.96 -18.26
C ASP A 591 -17.06 -11.61 -17.69
N VAL A 592 -17.50 -11.64 -16.43
CA VAL A 592 -18.06 -10.48 -15.73
C VAL A 592 -17.03 -9.37 -15.59
N MET A 593 -15.80 -9.71 -15.25
CA MET A 593 -14.73 -8.74 -14.99
C MET A 593 -14.40 -7.96 -16.25
N THR A 594 -14.17 -8.67 -17.36
CA THR A 594 -13.94 -8.03 -18.66
C THR A 594 -15.10 -7.12 -19.06
N GLN A 595 -16.35 -7.54 -18.85
CA GLN A 595 -17.52 -6.71 -19.18
C GLN A 595 -17.64 -5.47 -18.30
N LEU A 596 -17.38 -5.58 -16.99
CA LEU A 596 -17.36 -4.43 -16.08
C LEU A 596 -16.34 -3.40 -16.55
N TYR A 597 -15.10 -3.82 -16.81
CA TYR A 597 -14.02 -2.92 -17.22
C TYR A 597 -14.25 -2.31 -18.60
N GLN A 598 -14.73 -3.09 -19.57
CA GLN A 598 -15.05 -2.56 -20.91
C GLN A 598 -16.27 -1.63 -20.92
N SER A 599 -17.16 -1.76 -19.94
CA SER A 599 -18.30 -0.86 -19.78
C SER A 599 -17.93 0.48 -19.16
N ALA A 600 -16.78 0.57 -18.50
CA ALA A 600 -16.39 1.75 -17.76
C ALA A 600 -16.16 2.94 -18.71
N GLU A 601 -16.65 4.11 -18.29
CA GLU A 601 -16.28 5.37 -18.91
C GLU A 601 -14.92 5.78 -18.37
N ASP A 602 -13.90 5.73 -19.23
CA ASP A 602 -12.55 6.20 -18.93
C ASP A 602 -12.58 7.66 -18.42
N LEU A 603 -12.00 7.88 -17.24
CA LEU A 603 -11.92 9.17 -16.54
C LEU A 603 -10.47 9.39 -16.11
N GLY A 604 -9.99 10.63 -16.18
CA GLY A 604 -8.61 10.94 -15.81
C GLY A 604 -7.62 10.64 -16.94
N PRO A 605 -6.39 10.17 -16.62
CA PRO A 605 -5.41 9.74 -17.62
C PRO A 605 -5.97 8.60 -18.49
N PRO A 606 -5.69 8.57 -19.81
CA PRO A 606 -6.24 7.53 -20.68
C PRO A 606 -5.83 6.11 -20.28
N GLY A 607 -6.82 5.21 -20.20
CA GLY A 607 -6.60 3.80 -19.87
C GLY A 607 -6.88 3.48 -18.41
N ARG A 608 -6.21 2.45 -17.88
CA ARG A 608 -6.30 2.15 -16.45
C ARG A 608 -5.32 3.04 -15.70
N ASP A 609 -5.79 3.74 -14.68
CA ASP A 609 -4.99 4.66 -13.88
C ASP A 609 -5.18 4.46 -12.36
N GLU A 610 -4.34 5.14 -11.58
CA GLU A 610 -4.26 4.99 -10.12
C GLU A 610 -5.31 5.82 -9.35
N ILE A 611 -6.17 6.56 -10.05
CA ILE A 611 -7.20 7.43 -9.50
C ILE A 611 -8.58 6.82 -9.73
N TYR A 612 -8.87 6.38 -10.95
CA TYR A 612 -10.19 5.89 -11.36
C TYR A 612 -10.20 4.40 -11.76
N GLY A 613 -9.05 3.72 -11.76
CA GLY A 613 -8.95 2.36 -12.29
C GLY A 613 -9.26 2.34 -13.78
N TYR A 614 -10.13 1.46 -14.25
CA TYR A 614 -10.64 1.44 -15.62
C TYR A 614 -11.67 2.55 -15.92
N GLY A 615 -12.01 3.38 -14.94
CA GLY A 615 -12.97 4.48 -15.09
C GLY A 615 -14.31 4.22 -14.39
N LEU A 616 -15.29 5.07 -14.68
CA LEU A 616 -16.62 5.07 -14.05
C LEU A 616 -17.53 3.99 -14.63
N LEU A 617 -17.97 3.06 -13.78
CA LEU A 617 -18.95 2.01 -14.09
C LEU A 617 -20.19 2.55 -14.85
N ARG A 618 -20.49 1.95 -16.02
CA ARG A 618 -21.72 2.22 -16.78
C ARG A 618 -22.56 0.96 -16.99
N LEU A 619 -23.62 0.84 -16.20
CA LEU A 619 -24.56 -0.28 -16.29
C LEU A 619 -25.36 -0.37 -17.60
N THR A 620 -25.48 0.70 -18.39
CA THR A 620 -26.22 0.67 -19.67
C THR A 620 -25.40 0.14 -20.84
N ALA A 621 -24.08 0.02 -20.68
CA ALA A 621 -23.18 -0.56 -21.66
C ALA A 621 -23.04 -2.09 -21.50
N ILE A 622 -23.76 -2.67 -20.53
CA ILE A 622 -23.72 -4.07 -20.10
C ILE A 622 -25.00 -4.80 -20.52
#